data_AF-A0A382KG65-F1
#
_entry.id   AF-A0A382KG65-F1
#
_cell.length_a   1.000
_cell.length_b   1.000
_cell.length_c   1.000
_cell.angle_alpha   90.00
_cell.angle_beta   90.00
_cell.angle_gamma   90.00
#
_symmetry.space_group_name_H-M   'P 1'
#
loop_
_entity.id
_entity.type
_entity.pdbx_description
1 polymer ?
#
loop_
_entity_poly.entity_id
_entity_poly.type
_entity_poly.pdbx_seq_one_letter_code
_entity_poly.pdbx_strand_id
1 'polypeptide(L)'
;MPLNKVDISMFPAPSTGSAWATEAAGIPAVGADGQVLTSDGTDWTSEAIPPNPHVHDPGQVIEDIVLKDYGETTNAIGAIGGGTQDIDLELGNSVSATVDTAETTFTFSNPSVAPLGCGFTLILTNGGSQTVNWPASVAWGGGLFGGAPILTTAGVDVLTFWTIDAGTIWHGIAASLDSN
;
A
#
# COMPACT_ATOMS: atom_id res chain seq x y z
N MET A 1 21.25 5.09 -49.77
CA MET A 1 19.85 4.80 -50.14
C MET A 1 18.98 5.53 -49.13
N PRO A 2 17.94 6.28 -49.52
CA PRO A 2 17.11 7.00 -48.56
C PRO A 2 16.28 6.00 -47.75
N LEU A 3 16.11 6.27 -46.45
CA LEU A 3 15.31 5.48 -45.51
C LEU A 3 13.85 5.41 -46.00
N ASN A 4 13.31 4.20 -46.12
CA ASN A 4 11.89 3.99 -46.41
C ASN A 4 11.06 4.48 -45.23
N LYS A 5 10.23 5.51 -45.44
CA LYS A 5 9.13 5.80 -44.53
C LYS A 5 8.10 4.67 -44.64
N VAL A 6 7.75 4.06 -43.51
CA VAL A 6 6.61 3.16 -43.43
C VAL A 6 5.35 3.99 -43.63
N ASP A 7 4.55 3.63 -44.62
CA ASP A 7 3.26 4.26 -44.86
C ASP A 7 2.25 3.69 -43.86
N ILE A 8 1.74 4.56 -42.98
CA ILE A 8 0.82 4.22 -41.89
C ILE A 8 -0.65 4.40 -42.35
N SER A 9 -0.88 4.69 -43.63
CA SER A 9 -2.20 4.88 -44.25
C SER A 9 -3.10 3.64 -44.24
N MET A 10 -2.55 2.47 -43.90
CA MET A 10 -3.29 1.21 -43.76
C MET A 10 -4.02 1.06 -42.42
N PHE A 11 -3.85 1.99 -41.48
CA PHE A 11 -4.66 2.04 -40.26
C PHE A 11 -5.75 3.11 -40.40
N PRO A 12 -7.02 2.81 -40.05
CA PRO A 12 -8.07 3.82 -40.07
C PRO A 12 -7.66 4.99 -39.17
N ALA A 13 -7.74 6.20 -39.71
CA ALA A 13 -7.24 7.41 -39.05
C ALA A 13 -7.80 7.52 -37.63
N PRO A 14 -6.96 7.54 -36.57
CA PRO A 14 -7.42 8.03 -35.29
C PRO A 14 -7.73 9.52 -35.47
N SER A 15 -8.89 9.93 -34.98
CA SER A 15 -9.25 11.34 -34.83
C SER A 15 -8.12 12.04 -34.08
N THR A 16 -7.35 12.87 -34.81
CA THR A 16 -6.40 13.85 -34.28
C THR A 16 -5.41 13.34 -33.23
N GLY A 17 -4.30 12.76 -33.69
CA GLY A 17 -3.12 12.54 -32.84
C GLY A 17 -1.85 12.52 -33.68
N SER A 18 -1.20 13.68 -33.87
CA SER A 18 0.14 13.74 -34.45
C SER A 18 1.13 13.15 -33.43
N ALA A 19 1.83 12.08 -33.79
CA ALA A 19 2.94 11.57 -32.98
C ALA A 19 4.14 12.52 -33.12
N TRP A 20 4.50 13.20 -32.04
CA TRP A 20 5.69 14.04 -31.95
C TRP A 20 6.87 13.20 -31.43
N ALA A 21 7.56 12.49 -32.31
CA ALA A 21 8.81 11.82 -31.93
C ALA A 21 9.76 11.67 -33.11
N THR A 22 11.06 11.71 -32.82
CA THR A 22 12.14 11.52 -33.80
C THR A 22 12.53 10.07 -34.03
N GLU A 23 12.05 9.14 -33.18
CA GLU A 23 12.23 7.68 -33.29
C GLU A 23 10.97 6.95 -32.81
N ALA A 24 10.66 5.79 -33.39
CA ALA A 24 9.40 5.07 -33.19
C ALA A 24 9.31 4.25 -31.89
N ALA A 25 10.40 4.11 -31.14
CA ALA A 25 10.41 3.33 -29.90
C ALA A 25 9.91 4.19 -28.72
N GLY A 26 8.97 3.67 -27.94
CA GLY A 26 8.52 4.30 -26.68
C GLY A 26 7.55 5.47 -26.83
N ILE A 27 6.84 5.58 -27.97
CA ILE A 27 5.76 6.56 -28.15
C ILE A 27 4.46 5.97 -27.59
N PRO A 28 3.87 6.51 -26.52
CA PRO A 28 2.51 6.16 -26.14
C PRO A 28 1.52 6.84 -27.10
N ALA A 29 0.69 6.06 -27.77
CA ALA A 29 -0.48 6.57 -28.49
C ALA A 29 -1.75 6.15 -27.76
N VAL A 30 -2.64 7.11 -27.47
CA VAL A 30 -3.95 6.81 -26.87
C VAL A 30 -4.95 6.55 -27.99
N GLY A 31 -5.42 5.31 -28.10
CA GLY A 31 -6.48 4.94 -29.04
C GLY A 31 -7.84 5.49 -28.58
N ALA A 32 -8.77 5.68 -29.52
CA ALA A 32 -10.15 6.12 -29.21
C ALA A 32 -10.90 5.16 -28.26
N ASP A 33 -10.43 3.93 -28.14
CA ASP A 33 -10.99 2.87 -27.31
C ASP A 33 -10.40 2.82 -25.88
N GLY A 34 -9.64 3.84 -25.47
CA GLY A 34 -9.08 3.94 -24.11
C GLY A 34 -7.93 2.97 -23.82
N GLN A 35 -7.30 2.41 -24.86
CA GLN A 35 -6.09 1.59 -24.73
C GLN A 35 -4.84 2.45 -24.95
N VAL A 36 -3.79 2.18 -24.17
CA VAL A 36 -2.45 2.70 -24.45
C VAL A 36 -1.81 1.72 -25.44
N LEU A 37 -1.42 2.23 -26.60
CA LEU A 37 -0.61 1.49 -27.56
C LEU A 37 0.85 1.85 -27.32
N THR A 38 1.69 0.85 -27.13
CA THR A 38 3.15 0.98 -27.06
C THR A 38 3.77 0.40 -28.34
N SER A 39 4.78 1.07 -28.90
CA SER A 39 5.54 0.57 -30.05
C SER A 39 6.97 0.22 -29.66
N ASP A 40 7.42 -0.96 -30.08
CA ASP A 40 8.82 -1.40 -29.98
C ASP A 40 9.65 -1.00 -31.22
N GLY A 41 9.04 -0.25 -32.14
CA GLY A 41 9.63 0.16 -33.41
C GLY A 41 9.33 -0.80 -34.58
N THR A 42 8.74 -1.97 -34.32
CA THR A 42 8.36 -2.96 -35.34
C THR A 42 6.85 -3.22 -35.32
N ASP A 43 6.28 -3.40 -34.13
CA ASP A 43 4.86 -3.69 -33.92
C ASP A 43 4.25 -2.73 -32.88
N TRP A 44 2.92 -2.60 -32.93
CA TRP A 44 2.13 -1.89 -31.92
C TRP A 44 1.39 -2.90 -31.06
N THR A 45 1.62 -2.86 -29.75
CA THR A 45 0.91 -3.70 -28.78
C THR A 45 -0.03 -2.85 -27.96
N SER A 46 -1.27 -3.31 -27.77
CA SER A 46 -2.17 -2.70 -26.80
C SER A 46 -1.92 -3.24 -25.41
N GLU A 47 -1.81 -2.31 -24.47
CA GLU A 47 -1.82 -2.63 -23.05
C GLU A 47 -3.19 -2.23 -22.49
N ALA A 48 -3.87 -3.20 -21.87
CA ALA A 48 -5.10 -2.93 -21.16
C ALA A 48 -4.76 -2.03 -19.96
N ILE A 49 -5.48 -0.93 -19.77
CA ILE A 49 -5.34 -0.14 -18.54
C ILE A 49 -5.74 -1.05 -17.38
N PRO A 50 -4.84 -1.33 -16.41
CA PRO A 50 -5.21 -2.14 -15.27
C PRO A 50 -6.34 -1.44 -14.49
N PRO A 51 -7.22 -2.18 -13.81
CA PRO A 51 -8.34 -1.61 -13.06
C PRO A 51 -7.91 -0.56 -12.02
N ASN A 52 -6.62 -0.59 -11.64
CA ASN A 52 -5.95 0.41 -10.81
C ASN A 52 -4.70 0.88 -11.57
N PRO A 53 -4.79 1.94 -12.41
CA PRO A 53 -3.62 2.48 -13.08
C PRO A 53 -2.65 3.01 -12.02
N HIS A 54 -1.48 2.39 -11.93
CA HIS A 54 -0.39 2.87 -11.09
C HIS A 54 0.41 3.92 -11.87
N VAL A 55 0.94 4.91 -11.15
CA VAL A 55 1.84 5.92 -11.73
C VAL A 55 3.20 5.29 -12.15
N HIS A 56 3.48 4.07 -11.69
CA HIS A 56 4.71 3.31 -11.90
C HIS A 56 4.42 1.81 -11.89
N ASP A 57 5.29 1.01 -12.52
CA ASP A 57 5.15 -0.44 -12.50
C ASP A 57 5.53 -1.04 -11.13
N PRO A 58 4.93 -2.17 -10.72
CA PRO A 58 5.34 -2.88 -9.52
C PRO A 58 6.86 -3.15 -9.49
N GLY A 59 7.51 -2.82 -8.37
CA GLY A 59 8.95 -3.04 -8.18
C GLY A 59 9.85 -1.90 -8.66
N GLN A 60 9.29 -0.79 -9.14
CA GLN A 60 10.05 0.43 -9.43
C GLN A 60 10.22 1.31 -8.20
N VAL A 61 11.39 1.96 -8.09
CA VAL A 61 11.67 2.97 -7.06
C VAL A 61 11.18 4.32 -7.57
N ILE A 62 10.41 5.03 -6.74
CA ILE A 62 10.12 6.45 -6.96
C ILE A 62 10.99 7.26 -6.00
N GLU A 63 11.80 8.17 -6.53
CA GLU A 63 12.74 8.99 -5.76
C GLU A 63 12.40 10.50 -5.82
N ASP A 64 12.87 11.25 -4.83
CA ASP A 64 12.72 12.71 -4.70
C ASP A 64 11.27 13.25 -4.70
N ILE A 65 10.32 12.44 -4.25
CA ILE A 65 8.91 12.85 -4.11
C ILE A 65 8.69 13.63 -2.81
N VAL A 66 7.98 14.76 -2.91
CA VAL A 66 7.48 15.52 -1.77
C VAL A 66 5.97 15.39 -1.72
N LEU A 67 5.45 14.71 -0.69
CA LEU A 67 4.02 14.55 -0.46
C LEU A 67 3.51 15.63 0.51
N LYS A 68 2.43 16.32 0.12
CA LYS A 68 1.64 17.21 0.99
C LYS A 68 0.19 16.81 0.84
N ASP A 69 -0.58 16.92 1.94
CA ASP A 69 -2.00 16.55 1.95
C ASP A 69 -2.21 15.11 1.44
N TYR A 70 -1.40 14.18 1.94
CA TYR A 70 -1.49 12.76 1.59
C TYR A 70 -2.44 12.04 2.54
N GLY A 71 -3.12 11.03 2.01
CA GLY A 71 -3.93 10.09 2.79
C GLY A 71 -3.32 8.70 2.72
N GLU A 72 -3.54 7.92 3.77
CA GLU A 72 -3.28 6.48 3.79
C GLU A 72 -4.61 5.74 3.68
N THR A 73 -4.66 4.66 2.90
CA THR A 73 -5.83 3.78 2.87
C THR A 73 -6.07 3.23 4.28
N THR A 74 -7.31 3.32 4.74
CA THR A 74 -7.70 2.82 6.06
C THR A 74 -8.33 1.43 5.95
N ASN A 75 -7.68 0.45 6.58
CA ASN A 75 -8.25 -0.86 6.87
C ASN A 75 -9.13 -0.76 8.14
N ALA A 76 -10.44 -0.60 7.94
CA ALA A 76 -11.40 -0.54 9.05
C ALA A 76 -11.92 -1.94 9.39
N ILE A 77 -11.33 -2.56 10.42
CA ILE A 77 -11.69 -3.89 10.90
C ILE A 77 -13.07 -3.87 11.59
N GLY A 78 -13.39 -2.75 12.26
CA GLY A 78 -14.65 -2.56 12.97
C GLY A 78 -14.62 -3.12 14.39
N ALA A 79 -15.76 -3.63 14.86
CA ALA A 79 -15.87 -4.20 16.21
C ALA A 79 -15.27 -5.61 16.26
N ILE A 80 -14.31 -5.82 17.16
CA ILE A 80 -13.61 -7.09 17.34
C ILE A 80 -14.10 -7.74 18.64
N GLY A 81 -14.99 -8.73 18.45
CA GLY A 81 -15.64 -9.51 19.52
C GLY A 81 -14.87 -10.79 19.88
N GLY A 82 -13.55 -10.77 19.71
CA GLY A 82 -12.65 -11.87 20.01
C GLY A 82 -12.12 -12.64 18.81
N GLY A 83 -11.28 -13.64 19.10
CA GLY A 83 -10.61 -14.46 18.09
C GLY A 83 -9.39 -13.76 17.47
N THR A 84 -8.98 -14.21 16.29
CA THR A 84 -7.83 -13.65 15.57
C THR A 84 -8.26 -12.56 14.60
N GLN A 85 -7.58 -11.42 14.63
CA GLN A 85 -7.79 -10.29 13.73
C GLN A 85 -6.51 -10.06 12.94
N ASP A 86 -6.57 -10.25 11.63
CA ASP A 86 -5.40 -10.10 10.77
C ASP A 86 -5.31 -8.68 10.21
N ILE A 87 -4.17 -8.04 10.45
CA ILE A 87 -3.81 -6.75 9.85
C ILE A 87 -2.95 -7.06 8.63
N ASP A 88 -3.60 -7.06 7.48
CA ASP A 88 -2.98 -7.21 6.16
C ASP A 88 -2.52 -5.83 5.65
N LEU A 89 -1.21 -5.66 5.44
CA LEU A 89 -0.64 -4.40 4.97
C LEU A 89 -1.00 -4.07 3.51
N GLU A 90 -1.51 -5.02 2.73
CA GLU A 90 -2.04 -4.75 1.38
C GLU A 90 -3.39 -4.01 1.43
N LEU A 91 -4.08 -4.03 2.59
CA LEU A 91 -5.36 -3.33 2.78
C LEU A 91 -5.19 -1.87 3.24
N GLY A 92 -4.00 -1.47 3.71
CA GLY A 92 -3.70 -0.09 4.09
C GLY A 92 -2.73 0.06 5.25
N ASN A 93 -2.16 1.26 5.37
CA ASN A 93 -1.20 1.63 6.43
C ASN A 93 -1.86 2.38 7.60
N SER A 94 -3.15 2.74 7.48
CA SER A 94 -4.00 3.18 8.57
C SER A 94 -4.96 2.05 8.93
N VAL A 95 -5.11 1.74 10.22
CA VAL A 95 -5.96 0.64 10.70
C VAL A 95 -6.84 1.15 11.84
N SER A 96 -8.10 0.74 11.86
CA SER A 96 -9.00 1.03 12.99
C SER A 96 -9.76 -0.20 13.46
N ALA A 97 -9.90 -0.33 14.77
CA ALA A 97 -10.68 -1.39 15.40
C ALA A 97 -11.27 -0.95 16.73
N THR A 98 -12.33 -1.62 17.18
CA THR A 98 -12.97 -1.39 18.48
C THR A 98 -13.09 -2.70 19.24
N VAL A 99 -12.42 -2.83 20.39
CA VAL A 99 -12.55 -4.01 21.24
C VAL A 99 -13.90 -3.98 21.96
N ASP A 100 -14.63 -5.11 21.94
CA ASP A 100 -15.99 -5.19 22.48
C ASP A 100 -16.14 -6.31 23.52
N THR A 101 -16.42 -7.54 23.07
CA THR A 101 -17.01 -8.57 23.95
C THR A 101 -16.07 -9.67 24.41
N ALA A 102 -14.88 -9.84 23.81
CA ALA A 102 -13.95 -10.92 24.19
C ALA A 102 -12.48 -10.63 23.84
N GLU A 103 -11.60 -11.47 24.42
CA GLU A 103 -10.17 -11.49 24.15
C GLU A 103 -9.86 -11.60 22.67
N THR A 104 -9.01 -10.70 22.19
CA THR A 104 -8.63 -10.57 20.79
C THR A 104 -7.14 -10.78 20.60
N THR A 105 -6.77 -11.50 19.56
CA THR A 105 -5.38 -11.72 19.16
C THR A 105 -5.14 -11.10 17.79
N PHE A 106 -4.18 -10.17 17.69
CA PHE A 106 -3.77 -9.63 16.40
C PHE A 106 -2.72 -10.53 15.73
N THR A 107 -2.81 -10.62 14.40
CA THR A 107 -1.73 -11.11 13.52
C THR A 107 -1.42 -10.05 12.47
N PHE A 108 -0.19 -10.03 11.97
CA PHE A 108 0.23 -9.11 10.91
C PHE A 108 0.65 -9.93 9.68
N SER A 109 0.17 -9.56 8.50
CA SER A 109 0.44 -10.28 7.26
C SER A 109 0.85 -9.34 6.13
N ASN A 110 1.45 -9.93 5.09
CA ASN A 110 1.93 -9.25 3.89
C ASN A 110 2.81 -7.99 4.12
N PRO A 111 3.79 -8.03 5.05
CA PRO A 111 4.76 -6.95 5.10
C PRO A 111 5.55 -6.84 3.81
N SER A 112 6.06 -5.65 3.51
CA SER A 112 7.01 -5.46 2.43
C SER A 112 8.19 -6.43 2.60
N VAL A 113 8.60 -7.04 1.49
CA VAL A 113 9.69 -8.01 1.48
C VAL A 113 11.01 -7.35 1.91
N ALA A 114 11.82 -8.07 2.69
CA ALA A 114 13.11 -7.58 3.13
C ALA A 114 14.03 -7.32 1.92
N PRO A 115 14.90 -6.30 1.96
CA PRO A 115 15.26 -5.44 3.11
C PRO A 115 14.44 -4.13 3.20
N LEU A 116 13.23 -4.09 2.63
CA LEU A 116 12.41 -2.88 2.64
C LEU A 116 11.73 -2.70 4.00
N GLY A 117 11.67 -1.45 4.45
CA GLY A 117 10.94 -1.08 5.66
C GLY A 117 9.47 -0.79 5.36
N CYS A 118 8.58 -1.21 6.25
CA CYS A 118 7.16 -0.87 6.19
C CYS A 118 6.56 -0.77 7.60
N GLY A 119 5.40 -0.13 7.69
CA GLY A 119 4.66 -0.01 8.93
C GLY A 119 3.23 0.42 8.75
N PHE A 120 2.50 0.45 9.85
CA PHE A 120 1.12 0.92 9.91
C PHE A 120 0.83 1.56 11.27
N THR A 121 -0.23 2.36 11.32
CA THR A 121 -0.78 2.93 12.55
C THR A 121 -2.14 2.30 12.85
N LEU A 122 -2.31 1.81 14.07
CA LEU A 122 -3.56 1.27 14.60
C LEU A 122 -4.20 2.28 15.56
N ILE A 123 -5.41 2.70 15.24
CA ILE A 123 -6.30 3.42 16.15
C ILE A 123 -7.24 2.40 16.78
N LEU A 124 -7.04 2.13 18.07
CA LEU A 124 -7.75 1.10 18.81
C LEU A 124 -8.67 1.74 19.84
N THR A 125 -9.97 1.60 19.64
CA THR A 125 -10.98 2.07 20.59
C THR A 125 -11.26 0.98 21.62
N ASN A 126 -11.40 1.39 22.87
CA ASN A 126 -11.75 0.54 24.01
C ASN A 126 -10.76 -0.61 24.23
N GLY A 127 -9.48 -0.42 23.86
CA GLY A 127 -8.44 -1.46 23.84
C GLY A 127 -8.22 -2.15 25.18
N GLY A 128 -8.46 -1.45 26.29
CA GLY A 128 -8.34 -1.99 27.65
C GLY A 128 -9.59 -2.67 28.20
N SER A 129 -10.66 -2.86 27.41
CA SER A 129 -11.87 -3.55 27.88
C SER A 129 -11.74 -5.07 27.95
N GLN A 130 -10.84 -5.64 27.16
CA GLN A 130 -10.53 -7.07 27.10
C GLN A 130 -9.02 -7.25 26.99
N THR A 131 -8.56 -8.50 27.12
CA THR A 131 -7.17 -8.84 26.79
C THR A 131 -6.93 -8.69 25.28
N VAL A 132 -5.89 -7.94 24.92
CA VAL A 132 -5.38 -7.84 23.55
C VAL A 132 -4.03 -8.53 23.48
N ASN A 133 -3.94 -9.61 22.71
CA ASN A 133 -2.70 -10.32 22.45
C ASN A 133 -2.05 -9.83 21.17
N TRP A 134 -0.74 -9.66 21.21
CA TRP A 134 0.08 -9.24 20.08
C TRP A 134 0.91 -10.42 19.55
N PRO A 135 1.31 -10.40 18.27
CA PRO A 135 2.26 -11.38 17.75
C PRO A 135 3.55 -11.42 18.59
N ALA A 136 4.13 -12.61 18.76
CA ALA A 136 5.40 -12.76 19.46
C ALA A 136 6.58 -12.03 18.78
N SER A 137 6.43 -11.68 17.50
CA SER A 137 7.38 -10.86 16.75
C SER A 137 7.34 -9.38 17.12
N VAL A 138 6.34 -8.93 17.91
CA VAL A 138 6.27 -7.54 18.38
C VAL A 138 7.22 -7.33 19.56
N ALA A 139 8.21 -6.47 19.36
CA ALA A 139 9.10 -5.98 20.39
C ALA A 139 8.63 -4.59 20.85
N TRP A 140 8.24 -4.49 22.13
CA TRP A 140 7.89 -3.23 22.77
C TRP A 140 9.13 -2.53 23.39
N GLY A 141 8.99 -1.27 23.81
CA GLY A 141 10.09 -0.50 24.39
C GLY A 141 10.82 -1.24 25.52
N GLY A 142 12.15 -1.34 25.44
CA GLY A 142 12.99 -2.16 26.33
C GLY A 142 13.54 -3.46 25.69
N GLY A 143 13.18 -3.75 24.45
CA GLY A 143 13.56 -4.96 23.70
C GLY A 143 12.44 -5.99 23.68
N LEU A 144 12.70 -7.23 23.22
CA LEU A 144 11.71 -8.33 23.17
C LEU A 144 11.08 -8.69 24.54
N PHE A 145 11.63 -8.18 25.65
CA PHE A 145 11.11 -8.37 27.01
C PHE A 145 10.38 -7.13 27.57
N GLY A 146 10.30 -6.05 26.81
CA GLY A 146 9.41 -4.93 27.12
C GLY A 146 7.97 -5.43 27.05
N GLY A 147 7.17 -5.14 28.08
CA GLY A 147 5.75 -5.45 28.06
C GLY A 147 4.99 -4.58 27.06
N ALA A 148 3.89 -5.11 26.52
CA ALA A 148 2.93 -4.31 25.76
C ALA A 148 2.40 -3.15 26.63
N PRO A 149 2.02 -2.01 26.02
CA PRO A 149 1.40 -0.91 26.76
C PRO A 149 0.10 -1.36 27.43
N ILE A 150 -0.23 -0.71 28.54
CA ILE A 150 -1.55 -0.84 29.15
C ILE A 150 -2.51 0.02 28.31
N LEU A 151 -3.50 -0.62 27.70
CA LEU A 151 -4.50 0.02 26.85
C LEU A 151 -5.65 0.62 27.67
N THR A 152 -6.34 1.58 27.08
CA THR A 152 -7.36 2.39 27.74
C THR A 152 -8.73 1.72 27.62
N THR A 153 -9.40 1.49 28.76
CA THR A 153 -10.81 1.11 28.78
C THR A 153 -11.66 2.35 28.48
N ALA A 154 -12.64 2.23 27.59
CA ALA A 154 -13.52 3.33 27.18
C ALA A 154 -12.77 4.60 26.70
N GLY A 155 -11.68 4.42 25.95
CA GLY A 155 -10.91 5.50 25.32
C GLY A 155 -10.32 5.07 23.98
N VAL A 156 -9.47 5.90 23.39
CA VAL A 156 -8.79 5.63 22.11
C VAL A 156 -7.28 5.59 22.31
N ASP A 157 -6.66 4.49 21.89
CA ASP A 157 -5.20 4.34 21.88
C ASP A 157 -4.68 4.37 20.44
N VAL A 158 -3.54 5.01 20.22
CA VAL A 158 -2.86 5.07 18.93
C VAL A 158 -1.53 4.32 19.05
N LEU A 159 -1.39 3.25 18.29
CA LEU A 159 -0.20 2.41 18.26
C LEU A 159 0.43 2.43 16.87
N THR A 160 1.75 2.43 16.80
CA THR A 160 2.50 2.34 15.54
C THR A 160 3.36 1.08 15.55
N PHE A 161 3.40 0.40 14.40
CA PHE A 161 4.20 -0.80 14.19
C PHE A 161 5.08 -0.61 12.97
N TRP A 162 6.37 -0.94 13.09
CA TRP A 162 7.34 -0.82 11.99
C TRP A 162 8.29 -2.02 11.94
N THR A 163 8.66 -2.45 10.73
CA THR A 163 9.63 -3.52 10.49
C THR A 163 10.56 -3.14 9.34
N ILE A 164 11.75 -3.73 9.29
CA ILE A 164 12.70 -3.66 8.16
C ILE A 164 13.12 -5.04 7.64
N ASP A 165 12.54 -6.10 8.21
CA ASP A 165 12.97 -7.49 8.04
C ASP A 165 11.80 -8.42 7.70
N ALA A 166 10.85 -7.90 6.90
CA ALA A 166 9.62 -8.59 6.47
C ALA A 166 8.81 -9.15 7.63
N GLY A 167 8.76 -8.45 8.77
CA GLY A 167 7.95 -8.81 9.92
C GLY A 167 8.56 -9.88 10.83
N THR A 168 9.86 -10.17 10.68
CA THR A 168 10.58 -11.01 11.65
C THR A 168 10.57 -10.33 13.03
N ILE A 169 10.81 -9.02 13.06
CA ILE A 169 10.62 -8.15 14.22
C ILE A 169 9.74 -6.97 13.83
N TRP A 170 8.72 -6.71 14.64
CA TRP A 170 7.91 -5.50 14.61
C TRP A 170 8.20 -4.65 15.82
N HIS A 171 8.61 -3.40 15.61
CA HIS A 171 8.77 -2.42 16.67
C HIS A 171 7.40 -1.83 17.02
N GLY A 172 6.85 -2.20 18.18
CA GLY A 172 5.59 -1.67 18.68
C GLY A 172 5.81 -0.42 19.53
N ILE A 173 5.07 0.65 19.24
CA ILE A 173 5.16 1.94 19.94
C ILE A 173 3.75 2.39 20.31
N ALA A 174 3.53 2.71 21.59
CA ALA A 174 2.36 3.48 22.01
C ALA A 174 2.61 4.95 21.67
N ALA A 175 2.06 5.43 20.55
CA ALA A 175 2.23 6.80 20.10
C ALA A 175 1.39 7.78 20.93
N SER A 176 0.19 7.35 21.33
CA SER A 176 -0.68 8.07 22.26
C SER A 176 -1.59 7.07 22.97
N LEU A 177 -1.76 7.24 24.28
CA LEU A 177 -2.72 6.47 25.08
C LEU A 177 -3.77 7.44 25.61
N ASP A 178 -5.03 7.02 25.63
CA ASP A 178 -6.17 7.86 26.02
C ASP A 178 -6.25 9.18 25.24
N SER A 179 -6.24 9.04 23.92
CA SER A 179 -6.34 10.16 22.98
C SER A 179 -7.78 10.70 22.98
N ASN A 180 -7.95 12.01 23.19
CA ASN A 180 -9.25 12.69 23.17
C ASN A 180 -9.69 13.09 21.76
#